data_AF-A0A2H0FL50-F1
#
_entry.id   AF-A0A2H0FL50-F1
#
_cell.length_a   1.000
_cell.length_b   1.000
_cell.length_c   1.000
_cell.angle_alpha   90.00
_cell.angle_beta   90.00
_cell.angle_gamma   90.00
#
_symmetry.space_group_name_H-M   'P 1'
#
loop_
_entity.id
_entity.type
_entity.pdbx_description
1 polymer ?
#
loop_
_entity_poly.entity_id
_entity_poly.type
_entity_poly.pdbx_seq_one_letter_code
_entity_poly.pdbx_strand_id
1 'polypeptide(L)'
;MFKYKRRILFKKLDKEFTNIAKEIEELKMSKDFLQFILYTISELFANVKEHSRAKIVSVQIKLNKDCLIRIEDKGIGLRKSYLLKKIFPKDDASAIEFALSGLSTKEPRERGFGLYTIRKFIEELQGKMIIKTGKALATIEKSKIQFQSLLREKKGVGVQIETKIKDVDFYKIIE
;
A
#
# COMPACT_ATOMS: atom_id res chain seq x y z
N MET A 1 -9.91 -2.25 -20.51
CA MET A 1 -8.65 -2.66 -19.83
C MET A 1 -7.90 -1.41 -19.44
N PHE A 2 -7.80 -1.13 -18.13
CA PHE A 2 -7.14 0.07 -17.62
C PHE A 2 -5.67 -0.24 -17.31
N LYS A 3 -4.76 0.64 -17.75
CA LYS A 3 -3.32 0.54 -17.49
C LYS A 3 -2.77 1.92 -17.20
N TYR A 4 -2.21 2.09 -16.03
CA TYR A 4 -1.53 3.31 -15.62
C TYR A 4 -0.12 2.97 -15.14
N LYS A 5 0.89 3.70 -15.62
CA LYS A 5 2.27 3.55 -15.14
C LYS A 5 2.99 4.89 -15.25
N ARG A 6 3.33 5.50 -14.12
CA ARG A 6 4.01 6.81 -14.10
C ARG A 6 5.03 6.92 -12.96
N ARG A 7 5.99 7.82 -13.17
CA ARG A 7 6.82 8.38 -12.10
C ARG A 7 6.29 9.77 -11.79
N ILE A 8 5.84 9.96 -10.56
CA ILE A 8 5.13 11.15 -10.10
C ILE A 8 6.04 11.94 -9.17
N LEU A 9 6.14 13.25 -9.36
CA LEU A 9 6.77 14.13 -8.39
C LEU A 9 5.91 14.18 -7.13
N PHE A 10 6.51 14.07 -5.96
CA PHE A 10 5.81 14.08 -4.66
C PHE A 10 4.74 15.17 -4.55
N LYS A 11 5.08 16.41 -4.95
CA LYS A 11 4.18 17.57 -4.93
C LYS A 11 2.95 17.47 -5.85
N LYS A 12 2.89 16.46 -6.73
CA LYS A 12 1.80 16.22 -7.68
C LYS A 12 0.95 15.01 -7.30
N LEU A 13 1.22 14.33 -6.19
CA LEU A 13 0.50 13.10 -5.81
C LEU A 13 -1.00 13.32 -5.69
N ASP A 14 -1.46 14.41 -5.07
CA ASP A 14 -2.89 14.67 -4.90
C ASP A 14 -3.58 14.90 -6.25
N LYS A 15 -2.97 15.71 -7.13
CA LYS A 15 -3.47 15.93 -8.48
C LYS A 15 -3.52 14.63 -9.29
N GLU A 16 -2.49 13.80 -9.20
CA GLU A 16 -2.47 12.51 -9.90
C GLU A 16 -3.48 11.53 -9.30
N PHE A 17 -3.71 11.54 -7.99
CA PHE A 17 -4.77 10.75 -7.36
C PHE A 17 -6.14 11.14 -7.91
N THR A 18 -6.45 12.44 -8.01
CA THR A 18 -7.71 12.91 -8.61
C THR A 18 -7.88 12.44 -10.05
N ASN A 19 -6.82 12.44 -10.86
CA ASN A 19 -6.88 11.96 -12.24
C ASN A 19 -7.13 10.44 -12.29
N ILE A 20 -6.38 9.67 -11.49
CA ILE A 20 -6.54 8.22 -11.38
C ILE A 20 -7.97 7.88 -10.92
N ALA A 21 -8.51 8.60 -9.94
CA ALA A 21 -9.83 8.36 -9.39
C ALA A 21 -10.92 8.51 -10.45
N LYS A 22 -10.89 9.61 -11.22
CA LYS A 22 -11.84 9.84 -12.32
C LYS A 22 -11.82 8.71 -13.34
N GLU A 23 -10.63 8.30 -13.78
CA GLU A 23 -10.51 7.21 -14.76
C GLU A 23 -10.98 5.84 -14.20
N ILE A 24 -10.82 5.60 -12.90
CA ILE A 24 -11.26 4.36 -12.24
C ILE A 24 -12.77 4.35 -12.01
N GLU A 25 -13.38 5.48 -11.66
CA GLU A 25 -14.83 5.61 -11.44
C GLU A 25 -15.65 5.35 -12.71
N GLU A 26 -15.07 5.60 -13.89
CA GLU A 26 -15.71 5.31 -15.19
C GLU A 26 -15.67 3.82 -15.58
N LEU A 27 -14.98 2.97 -14.81
CA LEU A 27 -14.87 1.54 -15.12
C LEU A 27 -16.14 0.79 -14.74
N LYS A 28 -16.58 -0.11 -15.64
CA LYS A 28 -17.70 -1.04 -15.39
C LYS A 28 -17.26 -2.18 -14.49
N MET A 29 -17.27 -1.96 -13.17
CA MET A 29 -16.91 -2.92 -12.13
C MET A 29 -17.83 -2.77 -10.92
N SER A 30 -17.85 -3.74 -10.00
CA SER A 30 -18.61 -3.62 -8.74
C SER A 30 -18.14 -2.39 -7.96
N LYS A 31 -19.10 -1.62 -7.42
CA LYS A 31 -18.84 -0.39 -6.66
C LYS A 31 -17.85 -0.62 -5.51
N ASP A 32 -18.02 -1.68 -4.76
CA ASP A 32 -17.20 -2.00 -3.59
C ASP A 32 -15.75 -2.32 -3.98
N PHE A 33 -15.53 -3.00 -5.11
CA PHE A 33 -14.18 -3.23 -5.61
C PHE A 33 -13.51 -1.95 -6.12
N LEU A 34 -14.28 -1.03 -6.75
CA LEU A 34 -13.77 0.30 -7.10
C LEU A 34 -13.37 1.08 -5.84
N GLN A 35 -14.19 1.05 -4.79
CA GLN A 35 -13.89 1.65 -3.50
C GLN A 35 -12.62 1.04 -2.87
N PHE A 36 -12.46 -0.28 -2.92
CA PHE A 36 -11.23 -0.96 -2.49
C PHE A 36 -9.99 -0.43 -3.22
N ILE A 37 -10.04 -0.27 -4.55
CA ILE A 37 -8.92 0.25 -5.33
C ILE A 37 -8.60 1.69 -4.92
N LEU A 38 -9.61 2.57 -4.87
CA LEU A 38 -9.43 3.98 -4.54
C LEU A 38 -8.91 4.17 -3.12
N TYR A 39 -9.46 3.42 -2.16
CA TYR A 39 -8.99 3.38 -0.77
C TYR A 39 -7.52 2.96 -0.70
N THR A 40 -7.17 1.85 -1.37
CA THR A 40 -5.80 1.34 -1.40
C THR A 40 -4.81 2.37 -1.94
N ILE A 41 -5.14 3.02 -3.05
CA ILE A 41 -4.26 4.03 -3.65
C ILE A 41 -4.14 5.25 -2.72
N SER A 42 -5.25 5.71 -2.15
CA SER A 42 -5.29 6.84 -1.21
C SER A 42 -4.40 6.60 0.01
N GLU A 43 -4.55 5.44 0.67
CA GLU A 43 -3.76 5.07 1.86
C GLU A 43 -2.27 4.94 1.52
N LEU A 44 -1.93 4.33 0.39
CA LEU A 44 -0.53 4.21 -0.03
C LEU A 44 0.07 5.58 -0.39
N PHE A 45 -0.70 6.49 -0.98
CA PHE A 45 -0.25 7.86 -1.24
C PHE A 45 -0.09 8.65 0.06
N ALA A 46 -1.01 8.51 1.02
CA ALA A 46 -0.90 9.12 2.34
C ALA A 46 0.37 8.65 3.06
N ASN A 47 0.64 7.34 3.07
CA ASN A 47 1.87 6.78 3.64
C ASN A 47 3.13 7.39 3.01
N VAL A 48 3.15 7.55 1.69
CA VAL A 48 4.27 8.20 1.01
C VAL A 48 4.39 9.67 1.42
N LYS A 49 3.27 10.41 1.44
CA LYS A 49 3.24 11.83 1.83
C LYS A 49 3.76 12.07 3.24
N GLU A 50 3.35 11.24 4.19
CA GLU A 50 3.64 11.44 5.60
C GLU A 50 5.03 10.93 6.01
N HIS A 51 5.50 9.86 5.36
CA HIS A 51 6.62 9.08 5.89
C HIS A 51 7.81 8.93 4.94
N SER A 52 7.61 9.00 3.62
CA SER A 52 8.67 8.62 2.68
C SER A 52 9.81 9.65 2.62
N ARG A 53 9.49 10.94 2.61
CA ARG A 53 10.43 12.03 2.24
C ARG A 53 11.04 11.88 0.83
N ALA A 54 10.49 11.02 -0.03
CA ALA A 54 10.94 10.88 -1.41
C ALA A 54 10.52 12.07 -2.28
N LYS A 55 11.32 12.37 -3.31
CA LYS A 55 10.98 13.37 -4.33
C LYS A 55 10.11 12.80 -5.45
N ILE A 56 10.25 11.50 -5.73
CA ILE A 56 9.61 10.80 -6.85
C ILE A 56 9.03 9.49 -6.34
N VAL A 57 7.84 9.17 -6.82
CA VAL A 57 7.07 7.95 -6.53
C VAL A 57 6.77 7.25 -7.85
N SER A 58 7.01 5.95 -7.93
CA SER A 58 6.62 5.13 -9.08
C SER A 58 5.30 4.46 -8.78
N VAL A 59 4.33 4.62 -9.68
CA VAL A 59 2.99 4.05 -9.55
C VAL A 59 2.69 3.23 -10.78
N GLN A 60 2.15 2.03 -10.58
CA GLN A 60 1.69 1.15 -11.64
C GLN A 60 0.36 0.52 -11.22
N ILE A 61 -0.65 0.68 -12.06
CA ILE A 61 -1.98 0.10 -11.88
C ILE A 61 -2.35 -0.64 -13.17
N LYS A 62 -2.84 -1.87 -13.06
CA LYS A 62 -3.41 -2.61 -14.19
C LYS A 62 -4.72 -3.24 -13.73
N LEU A 63 -5.81 -2.97 -14.45
CA LEU A 63 -7.13 -3.56 -14.19
C LEU A 63 -7.62 -4.24 -15.48
N ASN A 64 -7.69 -5.57 -15.44
CA ASN A 64 -8.24 -6.41 -16.50
C ASN A 64 -9.14 -7.52 -15.91
N LYS A 65 -8.74 -8.80 -16.00
CA LYS A 65 -9.31 -9.88 -15.18
C LYS A 65 -8.72 -9.87 -13.76
N ASP A 66 -7.51 -9.35 -13.65
CA ASP A 66 -6.76 -9.18 -12.42
C ASP A 66 -6.56 -7.69 -12.12
N CYS A 67 -6.34 -7.40 -10.86
CA CYS A 67 -5.95 -6.10 -10.34
C CYS A 67 -4.51 -6.19 -9.85
N LEU A 68 -3.65 -5.32 -10.39
CA LEU A 68 -2.29 -5.09 -9.92
C LEU A 68 -2.17 -3.62 -9.52
N ILE A 69 -1.79 -3.36 -8.27
CA ILE A 69 -1.41 -2.03 -7.80
C ILE A 69 0.02 -2.13 -7.25
N ARG A 70 0.93 -1.30 -7.75
CA ARG A 70 2.30 -1.20 -7.25
C ARG A 70 2.67 0.26 -7.04
N ILE A 71 3.09 0.59 -5.83
CA ILE A 71 3.56 1.92 -5.43
C ILE A 71 4.93 1.76 -4.78
N GLU A 72 5.92 2.47 -5.33
CA GLU A 72 7.30 2.41 -4.85
C GLU A 72 7.90 3.81 -4.74
N ASP A 73 8.57 4.08 -3.63
CA ASP A 73 9.35 5.29 -3.43
C ASP A 73 10.84 4.96 -3.19
N LYS A 74 11.67 6.01 -3.16
CA LYS A 74 13.10 5.94 -2.82
C LYS A 74 13.42 6.77 -1.57
N GLY A 75 12.49 6.80 -0.63
CA GLY A 75 12.54 7.56 0.60
C GLY A 75 13.32 6.86 1.70
N ILE A 76 12.98 7.20 2.95
CA ILE A 76 13.71 6.76 4.14
C ILE A 76 13.41 5.31 4.59
N GLY A 77 12.31 4.71 4.11
CA GLY A 77 11.87 3.37 4.51
C GLY A 77 11.08 3.33 5.82
N LEU A 78 10.43 2.20 6.11
CA LEU A 78 9.52 2.07 7.26
C LEU A 78 10.25 2.20 8.60
N ARG A 79 11.36 1.47 8.78
CA ARG A 79 12.11 1.46 10.04
C ARG A 79 12.54 2.86 10.45
N LYS A 80 13.14 3.61 9.52
CA LYS A 80 13.58 4.99 9.79
C LYS A 80 12.40 5.94 10.04
N SER A 81 11.25 5.74 9.37
CA SER A 81 10.03 6.50 9.68
C SER A 81 9.58 6.30 11.13
N TYR A 82 9.53 5.05 11.61
CA TYR A 82 9.17 4.74 13.00
C TYR A 82 10.15 5.34 14.00
N LEU A 83 11.46 5.25 13.73
CA LEU A 83 12.49 5.80 14.63
C LEU A 83 12.34 7.32 14.82
N LEU A 84 11.97 8.05 13.77
CA LEU A 84 11.70 9.49 13.86
C LEU A 84 10.49 9.83 14.74
N LYS A 85 9.61 8.85 14.97
CA LYS A 85 8.43 8.94 15.85
C LYS A 85 8.66 8.28 17.21
N LYS A 86 9.91 7.97 17.57
CA LYS A 86 10.29 7.29 18.82
C LYS A 86 9.63 5.91 19.00
N ILE A 87 9.39 5.21 17.90
CA ILE A 87 8.99 3.80 17.88
C ILE A 87 10.18 3.00 17.35
N PHE A 88 10.53 1.93 18.05
CA PHE A 88 11.83 1.26 17.88
C PHE A 88 11.69 -0.19 17.40
N PRO A 89 11.30 -0.43 16.13
CA PRO A 89 11.34 -1.77 15.57
C PRO A 89 12.79 -2.28 15.52
N LYS A 90 12.98 -3.53 15.96
CA LYS A 90 14.30 -4.18 16.05
C LYS A 90 15.03 -4.17 14.72
N ASP A 91 14.32 -4.46 13.63
CA ASP A 91 14.83 -4.52 12.27
C ASP A 91 13.75 -4.11 11.23
N ASP A 92 14.08 -4.19 9.94
CA ASP A 92 13.16 -3.83 8.86
C ASP A 92 11.95 -4.78 8.76
N ALA A 93 12.10 -6.05 9.16
CA ALA A 93 11.00 -7.01 9.17
C ALA A 93 10.00 -6.66 10.28
N SER A 94 10.50 -6.35 11.48
CA SER A 94 9.72 -5.85 12.61
C SER A 94 8.98 -4.55 12.25
N ALA A 95 9.61 -3.68 11.45
CA ALA A 95 8.95 -2.45 10.98
C ALA A 95 7.78 -2.74 10.03
N ILE A 96 7.89 -3.76 9.17
CA ILE A 96 6.76 -4.21 8.35
C ILE A 96 5.67 -4.82 9.23
N GLU A 97 6.04 -5.64 10.22
CA GLU A 97 5.08 -6.25 11.16
C GLU A 97 4.29 -5.20 11.93
N PHE A 98 4.94 -4.14 12.42
CA PHE A 98 4.25 -3.02 13.07
C PHE A 98 3.23 -2.37 12.13
N ALA A 99 3.63 -2.09 10.89
CA ALA A 99 2.75 -1.48 9.90
C ALA A 99 1.55 -2.37 9.54
N LEU A 100 1.77 -3.69 9.46
CA LEU A 100 0.73 -4.68 9.21
C LEU A 100 -0.15 -4.97 10.44
N SER A 101 0.26 -4.60 11.65
CA SER A 101 -0.52 -4.83 12.88
C SER A 101 -1.41 -3.64 13.26
N GLY A 102 -1.42 -2.59 12.44
CA GLY A 102 -2.14 -1.36 12.74
C GLY A 102 -1.47 -0.51 13.83
N LEU A 103 -0.20 -0.80 14.20
CA LEU A 103 0.63 0.11 14.97
C LEU A 103 0.96 1.32 14.09
N SER A 104 0.02 2.26 14.08
CA SER A 104 0.11 3.52 13.37
C SER A 104 0.88 4.53 14.20
N THR A 105 1.59 5.43 13.52
CA THR A 105 2.21 6.60 14.14
C THR A 105 1.23 7.76 14.35
N LYS A 106 -0.07 7.55 14.10
CA LYS A 106 -1.16 8.55 14.20
C LYS A 106 -1.86 8.49 15.56
N GLU A 107 -2.44 9.61 15.98
CA GLU A 107 -3.23 9.68 17.23
C GLU A 107 -4.49 8.80 17.17
N PRO A 108 -5.04 8.35 18.31
CA PRO A 108 -6.18 7.43 18.36
C PRO A 108 -7.44 7.88 17.60
N ARG A 109 -7.61 9.19 17.35
CA ARG A 109 -8.73 9.80 16.62
C ARG A 109 -8.53 9.83 15.10
N GLU A 110 -7.33 9.52 14.60
CA GLU A 110 -6.97 9.52 13.17
C GLU A 110 -6.60 8.11 12.67
N ARG A 111 -7.25 7.05 13.19
CA ARG A 111 -6.95 5.68 12.75
C ARG A 111 -7.46 5.42 11.34
N GLY A 112 -6.70 5.88 10.36
CA GLY A 112 -6.53 5.14 9.11
C GLY A 112 -5.71 3.91 9.42
N PHE A 113 -6.35 2.74 9.41
CA PHE A 113 -5.71 1.45 9.60
C PHE A 113 -4.78 1.05 8.44
N GLY A 114 -4.62 1.89 7.40
CA GLY A 114 -3.52 1.85 6.43
C GLY A 114 -3.21 0.47 5.85
N LEU A 115 -1.96 0.04 6.00
CA LEU A 115 -1.50 -1.26 5.49
C LEU A 115 -2.19 -2.45 6.18
N TYR A 116 -2.71 -2.29 7.40
CA TYR A 116 -3.49 -3.33 8.07
C TYR A 116 -4.86 -3.54 7.41
N THR A 117 -5.60 -2.48 7.07
CA THR A 117 -6.88 -2.64 6.34
C THR A 117 -6.65 -3.18 4.94
N ILE A 118 -5.61 -2.70 4.25
CA ILE A 118 -5.23 -3.26 2.96
C ILE A 118 -4.95 -4.76 3.11
N ARG A 119 -4.25 -5.20 4.17
CA ARG A 119 -4.03 -6.63 4.45
C ARG A 119 -5.35 -7.40 4.57
N LYS A 120 -6.34 -6.90 5.31
CA LYS A 120 -7.66 -7.53 5.43
C LYS A 120 -8.34 -7.70 4.07
N PHE A 121 -8.31 -6.67 3.22
CA PHE A 121 -8.85 -6.77 1.85
C PHE A 121 -8.17 -7.88 1.05
N ILE A 122 -6.85 -8.00 1.17
CA ILE A 122 -6.07 -9.01 0.45
C ILE A 122 -6.42 -10.43 0.94
N GLU A 123 -6.65 -10.59 2.24
CA GLU A 123 -7.09 -11.85 2.83
C GLU A 123 -8.47 -12.27 2.29
N GLU A 124 -9.46 -11.37 2.31
CA GLU A 124 -10.82 -11.62 1.79
C GLU A 124 -10.81 -11.90 0.28
N LEU A 125 -10.05 -11.10 -0.45
CA LEU A 125 -9.93 -11.26 -1.89
C LEU A 125 -9.10 -12.50 -2.28
N GLN A 126 -8.48 -13.18 -1.32
CA GLN A 126 -7.53 -14.28 -1.54
C GLN A 126 -6.41 -13.84 -2.51
N GLY A 127 -6.00 -12.58 -2.38
CA GLY A 127 -4.95 -11.97 -3.16
C GLY A 127 -3.58 -12.17 -2.54
N LYS A 128 -2.63 -11.41 -3.07
CA LYS A 128 -1.25 -11.35 -2.63
C LYS A 128 -0.82 -9.91 -2.42
N MET A 129 -0.15 -9.66 -1.31
CA MET A 129 0.51 -8.39 -1.02
C MET A 129 2.00 -8.63 -0.78
N ILE A 130 2.84 -7.78 -1.34
CA ILE A 130 4.29 -7.81 -1.13
C ILE A 130 4.73 -6.43 -0.65
N ILE A 131 5.45 -6.39 0.46
CA ILE A 131 6.05 -5.17 1.01
C ILE A 131 7.57 -5.34 1.02
N LYS A 132 8.28 -4.34 0.53
CA LYS A 132 9.76 -4.30 0.53
C LYS A 132 10.25 -2.99 1.13
N THR A 133 11.15 -3.06 2.10
CA THR A 133 11.84 -1.89 2.66
C THR A 133 13.13 -2.32 3.34
N GLY A 134 14.19 -1.54 3.20
CA GLY A 134 15.49 -1.89 3.77
C GLY A 134 15.94 -3.28 3.29
N LYS A 135 16.32 -4.16 4.22
CA LYS A 135 16.68 -5.55 3.93
C LYS A 135 15.53 -6.55 4.07
N ALA A 136 14.30 -6.10 4.27
CA ALA A 136 13.15 -6.97 4.48
C ALA A 136 12.20 -7.01 3.27
N LEU A 137 11.66 -8.20 3.04
CA LEU A 137 10.53 -8.47 2.17
C LEU A 137 9.50 -9.27 2.97
N ALA A 138 8.25 -8.81 2.97
CA ALA A 138 7.12 -9.58 3.44
C ALA A 138 6.22 -9.95 2.26
N THR A 139 5.80 -11.22 2.21
CA THR A 139 4.75 -11.70 1.32
C THR A 139 3.55 -12.12 2.15
N ILE A 140 2.39 -11.57 1.86
CA ILE A 140 1.13 -11.86 2.51
C ILE A 140 0.22 -12.55 1.48
N GLU A 141 -0.20 -13.76 1.78
CA GLU A 141 -1.07 -14.56 0.92
C GLU A 141 -1.80 -15.60 1.80
N LYS A 142 -3.11 -15.80 1.61
CA LYS A 142 -3.93 -16.77 2.37
C LYS A 142 -3.76 -16.65 3.90
N SER A 143 -3.81 -15.42 4.42
CA SER A 143 -3.64 -15.08 5.85
C SER A 143 -2.29 -15.48 6.47
N LYS A 144 -1.29 -15.82 5.64
CA LYS A 144 0.07 -16.11 6.08
C LYS A 144 0.99 -14.96 5.70
N ILE A 145 1.88 -14.59 6.61
CA ILE A 145 2.94 -13.61 6.37
C ILE A 145 4.27 -14.35 6.35
N GLN A 146 4.99 -14.25 5.24
CA GLN A 146 6.32 -14.83 5.09
C GLN A 146 7.35 -13.72 4.94
N PHE A 147 8.37 -13.74 5.80
CA PHE A 147 9.48 -12.79 5.76
C PHE A 147 10.70 -13.39 5.08
N GLN A 148 11.38 -12.58 4.28
CA GLN A 148 12.63 -12.92 3.62
C GLN A 148 13.61 -11.74 3.72
N SER A 149 14.90 -12.06 3.79
CA SER A 149 15.93 -11.03 3.68
C SER A 149 16.26 -10.75 2.21
N LEU A 150 16.41 -9.48 1.87
CA LEU A 150 16.84 -9.05 0.55
C LEU A 150 18.37 -9.01 0.48
N LEU A 151 18.93 -9.58 -0.60
CA LEU A 151 20.37 -9.51 -0.88
C LEU A 151 20.88 -8.07 -1.04
N ARG A 152 20.02 -7.17 -1.54
CA ARG A 152 20.30 -5.74 -1.70
C ARG A 152 19.23 -4.92 -1.00
N GLU A 153 19.67 -3.91 -0.27
CA GLU A 153 18.77 -3.01 0.44
C GLU A 153 17.85 -2.25 -0.53
N LYS A 154 16.54 -2.30 -0.29
CA LYS A 154 15.54 -1.46 -0.95
C LYS A 154 15.50 -0.10 -0.25
N LYS A 155 15.98 0.94 -0.94
CA LYS A 155 15.72 2.33 -0.54
C LYS A 155 14.23 2.62 -0.61
N GLY A 156 13.68 3.25 0.43
CA GLY A 156 12.26 3.60 0.54
C GLY A 156 11.36 2.40 0.84
N VAL A 157 10.09 2.52 0.46
CA VAL A 157 9.09 1.45 0.56
C VAL A 157 8.64 1.04 -0.83
N GLY A 158 8.28 -0.22 -0.99
CA GLY A 158 7.58 -0.72 -2.17
C GLY A 158 6.44 -1.62 -1.71
N VAL A 159 5.22 -1.30 -2.14
CA VAL A 159 4.02 -2.11 -1.89
C VAL A 159 3.48 -2.56 -3.23
N GLN A 160 3.19 -3.84 -3.33
CA GLN A 160 2.55 -4.47 -4.49
C GLN A 160 1.37 -5.30 -4.02
N ILE A 161 0.28 -5.20 -4.75
CA ILE A 161 -0.99 -5.88 -4.50
C ILE A 161 -1.42 -6.54 -5.79
N GLU A 162 -1.77 -7.81 -5.71
CA GLU A 162 -2.29 -8.62 -6.80
C GLU A 162 -3.54 -9.36 -6.33
N THR A 163 -4.63 -9.24 -7.08
CA THR A 163 -5.88 -9.95 -6.78
C THR A 163 -6.68 -10.16 -8.05
N LYS A 164 -7.58 -11.15 -8.06
CA LYS A 164 -8.64 -11.21 -9.08
C LYS A 164 -9.64 -10.09 -8.85
N ILE A 165 -10.28 -9.64 -9.93
CA ILE A 165 -11.45 -8.77 -9.84
C ILE A 165 -12.66 -9.66 -9.54
N LYS A 166 -13.25 -9.47 -8.36
CA LYS A 166 -14.44 -10.17 -7.88
C LYS A 166 -15.16 -9.31 -6.83
N ASP A 167 -16.39 -9.67 -6.49
CA ASP A 167 -17.13 -8.97 -5.45
C ASP A 167 -16.43 -9.06 -4.09
N VAL A 168 -16.54 -7.98 -3.33
CA VAL A 168 -16.00 -7.82 -1.98
C VAL A 168 -16.96 -6.92 -1.21
N ASP A 169 -17.16 -7.18 0.07
CA ASP A 169 -17.93 -6.30 0.95
C ASP A 169 -16.99 -5.25 1.54
N PHE A 170 -17.03 -4.04 1.01
CA PHE A 170 -16.10 -2.99 1.41
C PHE A 170 -16.34 -2.55 2.87
N TYR A 171 -17.60 -2.38 3.27
CA TYR A 171 -17.98 -1.82 4.58
C TYR A 171 -17.64 -2.78 5.71
N LYS A 172 -17.88 -4.09 5.51
CA LYS A 172 -17.52 -5.12 6.48
C LYS A 172 -16.02 -5.16 6.82
N ILE A 173 -15.15 -4.76 5.90
CA ILE A 173 -13.69 -4.83 6.08
C ILE A 173 -13.13 -3.60 6.78
N ILE A 174 -13.74 -2.43 6.55
CA ILE A 174 -13.29 -1.15 7.13
C ILE A 174 -13.81 -0.94 8.56
N GLU A 175 -14.88 -1.64 8.95
CA GLU A 175 -15.32 -1.78 10.35
C GLU A 175 -14.28 -2.54 11.22
#